data_AF-A0A2N2JB57-F1
#
_entry.id   AF-A0A2N2JB57-F1
#
_cell.length_a   1.000
_cell.length_b   1.000
_cell.length_c   1.000
_cell.angle_alpha   90.00
_cell.angle_beta   90.00
_cell.angle_gamma   90.00
#
_symmetry.space_group_name_H-M   'P 1'
#
loop_
_entity.id
_entity.type
_entity.pdbx_description
1 polymer ?
#
loop_
_entity_poly.entity_id
_entity_poly.type
_entity_poly.pdbx_seq_one_letter_code
_entity_poly.pdbx_strand_id
1 'polypeptide(L)'
;AGGPPAQRDLSLDADWQAARPSRVAARHDHDSRRLVTVAWDLRGLADRLGLPPEQDEAARRVLDTLLAAPGGLLLGPLVDGFAVAREVDVHRVDAPPALVVTVTARGRSGADARARVLDLVAPLGTRGPPEALLLGARELAATALQDEWGAPEHRLALVSTWWAAGLAHDPEGYYAALQQALTELRPRDLVHWAEYALHESRRVIVELTPTNVPDQERVVLDADTLTDFLRILVDLRCPPPGRTFELVELLASKYELTPERYVALARVVAREPERMRELNHEAEQRCLEYRKLRAMMPPRRVVALHHAVACQAGRIADDQRREATLERVFRGFDIDPSVYRPLIAMSREDPPIAAELERVDAECAPTHGPSVPR
;
A
#
# COMPACT_ATOMS: atom_id res chain seq x y z
N ALA A 1 -61.04 15.62 13.35
CA ALA A 1 -60.71 14.45 12.51
C ALA A 1 -59.41 14.75 11.80
N GLY A 2 -58.31 14.20 12.33
CA GLY A 2 -56.98 14.33 11.76
C GLY A 2 -56.80 13.33 10.62
N GLY A 3 -56.34 13.83 9.47
CA GLY A 3 -55.66 13.03 8.46
C GLY A 3 -54.16 13.29 8.56
N PRO A 4 -53.29 12.27 8.44
CA PRO A 4 -51.85 12.48 8.53
C PRO A 4 -51.36 13.22 7.27
N PRO A 5 -50.41 14.17 7.40
CA PRO A 5 -49.78 14.76 6.24
C PRO A 5 -48.89 13.72 5.55
N ALA A 6 -49.02 13.67 4.23
CA ALA A 6 -48.28 12.78 3.34
C ALA A 6 -46.77 12.82 3.63
N GLN A 7 -46.19 11.63 3.85
CA GLN A 7 -44.77 11.39 3.73
C GLN A 7 -44.32 11.86 2.34
N ARG A 8 -43.66 13.01 2.29
CA ARG A 8 -42.76 13.30 1.19
C ARG A 8 -41.56 12.39 1.38
N ASP A 9 -41.51 11.31 0.62
CA ASP A 9 -40.27 10.62 0.30
C ASP A 9 -39.33 11.63 -0.34
N LEU A 10 -38.51 12.27 0.49
CA LEU A 10 -37.33 13.00 0.07
C LEU A 10 -36.36 11.94 -0.42
N SER A 11 -36.31 11.74 -1.73
CA SER A 11 -35.33 10.90 -2.40
C SER A 11 -33.92 11.39 -2.04
N LEU A 12 -33.34 10.77 -1.02
CA LEU A 12 -32.00 11.02 -0.47
C LEU A 12 -30.88 10.63 -1.45
N ASP A 13 -31.17 10.08 -2.63
CA ASP A 13 -30.14 9.53 -3.51
C ASP A 13 -29.63 10.50 -4.60
N ALA A 14 -30.43 11.49 -5.01
CA ALA A 14 -30.07 12.31 -6.18
C ALA A 14 -29.08 13.44 -5.84
N ASP A 15 -29.29 14.14 -4.72
CA ASP A 15 -28.45 15.29 -4.35
C ASP A 15 -27.11 14.87 -3.71
N TRP A 16 -27.03 13.65 -3.16
CA TRP A 16 -25.79 13.10 -2.62
C TRP A 16 -24.78 12.73 -3.71
N GLN A 17 -25.22 12.41 -4.93
CA GLN A 17 -24.30 12.16 -6.05
C GLN A 17 -23.72 13.45 -6.65
N ALA A 18 -24.40 14.59 -6.48
CA ALA A 18 -23.96 15.88 -7.00
C ALA A 18 -22.87 16.54 -6.13
N ALA A 19 -22.81 16.22 -4.83
CA ALA A 19 -21.77 16.68 -3.90
C ALA A 19 -20.50 15.81 -3.93
N ARG A 20 -20.14 15.25 -5.10
CA ARG A 20 -18.79 14.67 -5.27
C ARG A 20 -17.76 15.78 -5.04
N PRO A 21 -16.70 15.54 -4.24
CA PRO A 21 -15.57 16.45 -4.08
C PRO A 21 -14.86 16.60 -5.44
N SER A 22 -15.38 17.55 -6.21
CA SER A 22 -14.89 17.96 -7.51
C SER A 22 -13.72 18.89 -7.28
N ARG A 23 -12.56 18.31 -6.94
CA ARG A 23 -11.19 18.86 -6.93
C ARG A 23 -10.35 18.29 -5.77
N VAL A 24 -10.21 16.96 -5.72
CA VAL A 24 -8.89 16.40 -5.38
C VAL A 24 -8.22 16.18 -6.72
N ALA A 25 -7.63 17.24 -7.27
CA ALA A 25 -6.85 17.14 -8.48
C ALA A 25 -5.67 16.20 -8.21
N ALA A 26 -5.72 15.05 -8.87
CA ALA A 26 -4.73 14.01 -8.80
C ALA A 26 -3.34 14.56 -9.16
N ARG A 27 -2.53 14.83 -8.13
CA ARG A 27 -1.11 14.50 -8.19
C ARG A 27 -1.00 13.01 -7.88
N HIS A 28 -1.14 12.20 -8.93
CA HIS A 28 -0.74 10.80 -8.90
C HIS A 28 0.79 10.73 -8.86
N ASP A 29 1.36 11.02 -7.71
CA ASP A 29 2.58 10.32 -7.31
C ASP A 29 2.18 8.91 -6.87
N HIS A 30 3.09 7.94 -7.03
CA HIS A 30 2.94 6.53 -6.71
C HIS A 30 2.77 6.25 -5.20
N ASP A 31 1.83 6.93 -4.55
CA ASP A 31 1.60 6.80 -3.12
C ASP A 31 0.73 5.58 -2.85
N SER A 32 1.40 4.53 -2.38
CA SER A 32 0.84 3.31 -1.76
C SER A 32 0.05 3.59 -0.46
N ARG A 33 -0.39 4.83 -0.25
CA ARG A 33 -1.01 5.31 1.00
C ARG A 33 -2.52 5.10 0.94
N ARG A 34 -3.07 4.57 2.02
CA ARG A 34 -4.52 4.49 2.22
C ARG A 34 -5.02 5.80 2.80
N LEU A 35 -6.05 6.37 2.21
CA LEU A 35 -6.74 7.53 2.76
C LEU A 35 -8.03 7.06 3.44
N VAL A 36 -8.26 7.52 4.66
CA VAL A 36 -9.51 7.30 5.38
C VAL A 36 -10.10 8.66 5.69
N THR A 37 -11.29 8.93 5.16
CA THR A 37 -12.04 10.13 5.44
C THR A 37 -13.28 9.77 6.24
N VAL A 38 -13.40 10.36 7.43
CA VAL A 38 -14.61 10.29 8.26
C VAL A 38 -15.25 11.67 8.27
N ALA A 39 -16.47 11.76 7.77
CA ALA A 39 -17.23 12.99 7.73
C ALA A 39 -18.50 12.87 8.58
N TRP A 40 -18.86 13.92 9.30
CA TRP A 40 -20.13 14.03 10.01
C TRP A 40 -20.94 15.19 9.44
N ASP A 41 -22.16 14.89 8.99
CA ASP A 41 -23.14 15.89 8.55
C ASP A 41 -23.61 16.68 9.78
N LEU A 42 -23.54 18.01 9.71
CA LEU A 42 -23.94 18.92 10.80
C LEU A 42 -25.25 19.68 10.51
N ARG A 43 -25.92 19.42 9.38
CA ARG A 43 -27.17 20.10 9.00
C ARG A 43 -28.31 19.93 10.02
N GLY A 44 -28.98 21.04 10.34
CA GLY A 44 -30.17 21.04 11.20
C GLY A 44 -29.91 20.68 12.66
N LEU A 45 -28.65 20.76 13.14
CA LEU A 45 -28.32 20.53 14.55
C LEU A 45 -28.97 21.56 15.46
N ALA A 46 -28.83 22.84 15.13
CA ALA A 46 -29.42 23.94 15.90
C ALA A 46 -30.94 23.74 16.07
N ASP A 47 -31.67 23.51 14.98
CA ASP A 47 -33.11 23.29 15.00
C ASP A 47 -33.51 22.06 15.82
N ARG A 48 -32.77 20.95 15.65
CA ARG A 48 -33.06 19.69 16.33
C ARG A 48 -32.83 19.77 17.84
N LEU A 49 -31.83 20.54 18.26
CA LEU A 49 -31.47 20.73 19.67
C LEU A 49 -32.14 21.97 20.28
N GLY A 50 -32.85 22.77 19.49
CA GLY A 50 -33.43 24.04 19.92
C GLY A 50 -32.38 25.05 20.39
N LEU A 51 -31.19 25.00 19.80
CA LEU A 51 -30.07 25.86 20.18
C LEU A 51 -30.10 27.19 19.42
N PRO A 52 -29.78 28.31 20.10
CA PRO A 52 -29.46 29.55 19.42
C PRO A 52 -28.32 29.35 18.40
N PRO A 53 -28.35 30.01 17.24
CA PRO A 53 -27.35 29.81 16.19
C PRO A 53 -25.92 30.08 16.64
N GLU A 54 -25.71 31.07 17.52
CA GLU A 54 -24.42 31.40 18.10
C GLU A 54 -23.88 30.28 19.02
N GLN A 55 -24.74 29.52 19.68
CA GLN A 55 -24.33 28.38 20.52
C GLN A 55 -23.94 27.18 19.66
N ASP A 56 -24.68 26.93 18.57
CA ASP A 56 -24.32 25.90 17.60
C ASP A 56 -22.98 26.22 16.91
N GLU A 57 -22.76 27.47 16.48
CA GLU A 57 -21.49 27.90 15.90
C GLU A 57 -20.33 27.87 16.91
N ALA A 58 -20.57 28.25 18.17
CA ALA A 58 -19.57 28.12 19.23
C ALA A 58 -19.15 26.66 19.44
N ALA A 59 -20.12 25.74 19.50
CA ALA A 59 -19.85 24.31 19.65
C ALA A 59 -19.05 23.75 18.47
N ARG A 60 -19.39 24.15 17.24
CA ARG A 60 -18.66 23.78 16.01
C ARG A 60 -17.21 24.26 16.06
N ARG A 61 -16.97 25.54 16.34
CA ARG A 61 -15.61 26.12 16.40
C ARG A 61 -14.75 25.49 17.49
N VAL A 62 -15.34 25.19 18.64
CA VAL A 62 -14.64 24.46 19.71
C VAL A 62 -14.30 23.04 19.27
N LEU A 63 -15.23 22.33 18.62
CA LEU A 63 -14.95 21.00 18.08
C LEU A 63 -13.83 21.03 17.04
N ASP A 64 -13.87 21.99 16.11
CA ASP A 64 -12.82 22.17 15.11
C ASP A 64 -11.48 22.36 15.80
N THR A 65 -11.41 23.22 16.83
CA THR A 65 -10.17 23.47 17.59
C THR A 65 -9.67 22.24 18.33
N LEU A 66 -10.57 21.46 18.93
CA LEU A 66 -10.24 20.21 19.62
C LEU A 66 -9.61 19.17 18.70
N LEU A 67 -9.98 19.19 17.42
CA LEU A 67 -9.57 18.20 16.42
C LEU A 67 -8.44 18.70 15.50
N ALA A 68 -8.40 19.98 15.14
CA ALA A 68 -7.65 20.55 14.01
C ALA A 68 -6.37 21.33 14.38
N ALA A 69 -6.10 21.61 15.66
CA ALA A 69 -4.82 22.25 16.02
C ALA A 69 -3.63 21.42 15.44
N PRO A 70 -2.51 22.02 15.02
CA PRO A 70 -1.35 21.25 14.55
C PRO A 70 -0.94 20.23 15.62
N GLY A 71 -1.09 18.94 15.32
CA GLY A 71 -0.98 17.87 16.33
C GLY A 71 -2.22 17.71 17.22
N GLY A 72 -3.42 17.89 16.66
CA GLY A 72 -4.71 18.11 17.35
C GLY A 72 -4.82 17.50 18.72
N LEU A 73 -5.29 18.24 19.72
CA LEU A 73 -5.23 17.81 21.12
C LEU A 73 -5.78 16.39 21.35
N LEU A 74 -6.75 15.96 20.53
CA LEU A 74 -7.31 14.61 20.55
C LEU A 74 -6.76 13.65 19.47
N LEU A 75 -6.45 14.15 18.26
CA LEU A 75 -6.03 13.31 17.13
C LEU A 75 -4.50 13.23 16.93
N GLY A 76 -3.74 14.09 17.59
CA GLY A 76 -2.27 14.12 17.63
C GLY A 76 -1.64 12.76 17.98
N PRO A 77 -2.20 11.96 18.91
CA PRO A 77 -1.71 10.61 19.17
C PRO A 77 -1.69 9.69 17.94
N LEU A 78 -2.53 9.92 16.92
CA LEU A 78 -2.52 9.15 15.67
C LEU A 78 -1.22 9.34 14.87
N VAL A 79 -0.53 10.46 15.07
CA VAL A 79 0.74 10.81 14.41
C VAL A 79 1.92 10.55 15.34
N ASP A 80 1.81 10.94 16.62
CA ASP A 80 2.93 10.99 17.56
C ASP A 80 3.09 9.75 18.46
N GLY A 81 2.02 8.97 18.69
CA GLY A 81 2.01 7.87 19.66
C GLY A 81 1.70 6.48 19.07
N PHE A 82 1.05 6.44 17.92
CA PHE A 82 0.66 5.21 17.24
C PHE A 82 1.09 5.32 15.78
N ALA A 83 1.94 4.42 15.28
CA ALA A 83 2.48 4.45 13.93
C ALA A 83 1.43 4.17 12.82
N VAL A 84 0.19 4.62 13.00
CA VAL A 84 -1.00 4.32 12.21
C VAL A 84 -1.23 5.40 11.15
N ALA A 85 -1.05 6.69 11.50
CA ALA A 85 -1.18 7.80 10.55
C ALA A 85 0.18 8.43 10.22
N ARG A 86 0.31 8.88 8.97
CA ARG A 86 1.37 9.78 8.53
C ARG A 86 0.96 11.23 8.73
N GLU A 87 -0.30 11.52 8.48
CA GLU A 87 -0.88 12.84 8.48
C GLU A 87 -2.36 12.73 8.85
N VAL A 88 -2.84 13.71 9.59
CA VAL A 88 -4.25 13.90 9.92
C VAL A 88 -4.58 15.33 9.55
N ASP A 89 -5.59 15.49 8.72
CA ASP A 89 -6.15 16.78 8.33
C ASP A 89 -7.59 16.85 8.84
N VAL A 90 -7.97 18.01 9.38
CA VAL A 90 -9.31 18.28 9.88
C VAL A 90 -9.77 19.59 9.29
N HIS A 91 -10.89 19.55 8.58
CA HIS A 91 -11.46 20.75 8.00
C HIS A 91 -12.98 20.75 8.08
N ARG A 92 -13.53 21.95 8.17
CA ARG A 92 -14.97 22.19 8.11
C ARG A 92 -15.38 22.51 6.68
N VAL A 93 -16.48 21.93 6.24
CA VAL A 93 -17.18 22.32 5.03
C VAL A 93 -18.38 23.14 5.45
N ASP A 94 -18.57 24.34 4.93
CA ASP A 94 -19.69 25.21 5.33
C ASP A 94 -21.00 24.91 4.56
N ALA A 95 -20.90 24.34 3.35
CA ALA A 95 -22.06 24.06 2.49
C ALA A 95 -21.89 22.75 1.68
N PRO A 96 -22.55 21.64 2.06
CA PRO A 96 -23.33 21.46 3.29
C PRO A 96 -22.43 21.47 4.54
N PRO A 97 -22.93 21.93 5.71
CA PRO A 97 -22.15 21.98 6.93
C PRO A 97 -21.73 20.57 7.36
N ALA A 98 -20.43 20.30 7.36
CA ALA A 98 -19.86 19.01 7.72
C ALA A 98 -18.50 19.16 8.41
N LEU A 99 -18.22 18.29 9.37
CA LEU A 99 -16.89 18.10 9.93
C LEU A 99 -16.21 16.95 9.21
N VAL A 100 -15.03 17.17 8.63
CA VAL A 100 -14.30 16.16 7.88
C VAL A 100 -12.94 15.92 8.51
N VAL A 101 -12.67 14.68 8.88
CA VAL A 101 -11.37 14.20 9.34
C VAL A 101 -10.79 13.29 8.27
N THR A 102 -9.68 13.69 7.67
CA THR A 102 -8.95 12.91 6.67
C THR A 102 -7.65 12.40 7.26
N VAL A 103 -7.45 11.09 7.22
CA VAL A 103 -6.26 10.42 7.73
C VAL A 103 -5.52 9.74 6.59
N THR A 104 -4.26 10.09 6.43
CA THR A 104 -3.35 9.38 5.54
C THR A 104 -2.66 8.28 6.34
N ALA A 105 -3.13 7.04 6.19
CA ALA A 105 -2.63 5.89 6.94
C ALA A 105 -1.28 5.39 6.41
N ARG A 106 -0.45 4.85 7.31
CA ARG A 106 0.80 4.17 6.95
C ARG A 106 0.51 2.72 6.53
N GLY A 107 0.90 2.34 5.31
CA GLY A 107 0.82 0.95 4.84
C GLY A 107 -0.61 0.36 4.85
N ARG A 108 -0.80 -0.80 5.50
CA ARG A 108 -2.09 -1.53 5.52
C ARG A 108 -3.06 -1.06 6.62
N SER A 109 -2.66 -0.14 7.49
CA SER A 109 -3.37 0.23 8.72
C SER A 109 -4.61 1.12 8.50
N GLY A 110 -5.26 1.06 7.33
CA GLY A 110 -6.45 1.88 7.03
C GLY A 110 -7.65 1.57 7.94
N ALA A 111 -7.95 0.28 8.15
CA ALA A 111 -9.01 -0.13 9.06
C ALA A 111 -8.71 0.28 10.51
N ASP A 112 -7.43 0.18 10.91
CA ASP A 112 -6.97 0.64 12.23
C ASP A 112 -7.07 2.15 12.37
N ALA A 113 -6.71 2.91 11.33
CA ALA A 113 -6.81 4.37 11.32
C ALA A 113 -8.26 4.83 11.51
N ARG A 114 -9.20 4.21 10.78
CA ARG A 114 -10.65 4.43 10.96
C ARG A 114 -11.06 4.14 12.41
N ALA A 115 -10.79 2.94 12.91
CA ALA A 115 -11.21 2.54 14.25
C ALA A 115 -10.68 3.53 15.30
N ARG A 116 -9.41 3.93 15.18
CA ARG A 116 -8.77 4.87 16.11
C ARG A 116 -9.35 6.28 16.05
N VAL A 117 -9.69 6.80 14.87
CA VAL A 117 -10.39 8.09 14.76
C VAL A 117 -11.72 8.01 15.51
N LEU A 118 -12.49 6.95 15.30
CA LEU A 118 -13.78 6.78 15.97
C LEU A 118 -13.62 6.64 17.49
N ASP A 119 -12.63 5.88 17.96
CA ASP A 119 -12.35 5.69 19.38
C ASP A 119 -11.90 6.98 20.08
N LEU A 120 -11.17 7.86 19.38
CA LEU A 120 -10.71 9.15 19.93
C LEU A 120 -11.82 10.20 19.95
N VAL A 121 -12.75 10.14 19.00
CA VAL A 121 -13.85 11.09 18.86
C VAL A 121 -15.06 10.70 19.72
N ALA A 122 -15.34 9.41 19.90
CA ALA A 122 -16.49 8.91 20.68
C ALA A 122 -16.58 9.44 22.13
N PRO A 123 -15.47 9.65 22.87
CA PRO A 123 -15.51 10.27 24.19
C PRO A 123 -16.16 11.65 24.22
N LEU A 124 -16.10 12.42 23.13
CA LEU A 124 -16.70 13.77 23.08
C LEU A 124 -18.22 13.74 23.25
N GLY A 125 -18.90 12.77 22.63
CA GLY A 125 -20.36 12.61 22.74
C GLY A 125 -20.83 11.80 23.95
N THR A 126 -19.93 11.22 24.75
CA THR A 126 -20.30 10.36 25.88
C THR A 126 -19.86 10.91 27.24
N ARG A 127 -18.66 11.49 27.32
CA ARG A 127 -18.07 12.02 28.56
C ARG A 127 -17.64 13.48 28.45
N GLY A 128 -17.37 13.94 27.22
CA GLY A 128 -16.86 15.26 26.93
C GLY A 128 -15.34 15.35 27.08
N PRO A 129 -14.74 16.44 26.59
CA PRO A 129 -13.33 16.71 26.83
C PRO A 129 -13.08 17.05 28.31
N PRO A 130 -11.85 16.81 28.83
CA PRO A 130 -11.43 17.33 30.12
C PRO A 130 -11.64 18.86 30.19
N GLU A 131 -12.04 19.38 31.34
CA GLU A 131 -12.39 20.81 31.49
C GLU A 131 -11.24 21.76 31.12
N ALA A 132 -10.00 21.41 31.49
CA ALA A 132 -8.81 22.16 31.10
C ALA A 132 -8.61 22.20 29.56
N LEU A 133 -8.94 21.10 28.89
CA LEU A 133 -8.81 20.96 27.44
C LEU A 133 -9.92 21.72 26.72
N LEU A 134 -11.14 21.73 27.27
CA LEU A 134 -12.23 22.59 26.80
C LEU A 134 -11.90 24.08 26.97
N LEU A 135 -11.34 24.48 28.12
CA LEU A 135 -10.94 25.86 28.36
C LEU A 135 -9.94 26.32 27.30
N GLY A 136 -8.87 25.55 27.07
CA GLY A 136 -7.89 25.86 26.03
C GLY A 136 -8.50 25.92 24.63
N ALA A 137 -9.42 25.02 24.29
CA ALA A 137 -10.11 25.04 23.00
C ALA A 137 -11.03 26.26 22.84
N ARG A 138 -11.71 26.71 23.90
CA ARG A 138 -12.55 27.92 23.88
C ARG A 138 -11.71 29.17 23.68
N GLU A 139 -10.58 29.28 24.38
CA GLU A 139 -9.65 30.42 24.26
C GLU A 139 -9.03 30.49 22.87
N LEU A 140 -8.61 29.36 22.31
CA LEU A 140 -8.09 29.28 20.95
C LEU A 140 -9.16 29.62 19.90
N ALA A 141 -10.39 29.09 20.04
CA ALA A 141 -11.50 29.41 19.14
C ALA A 141 -11.89 30.89 19.22
N ALA A 142 -11.91 31.48 20.42
CA ALA A 142 -12.19 32.90 20.63
C ALA A 142 -11.10 33.79 20.04
N THR A 143 -9.83 33.40 20.19
CA THR A 143 -8.69 34.11 19.60
C THR A 143 -8.76 34.06 18.08
N ALA A 144 -9.00 32.88 17.50
CA ALA A 144 -9.16 32.71 16.05
C ALA A 144 -10.32 33.56 15.50
N LEU A 145 -11.47 33.57 16.19
CA LEU A 145 -12.60 34.41 15.82
C LEU A 145 -12.25 35.90 15.90
N GLN A 146 -11.51 36.32 16.92
CA GLN A 146 -11.06 37.70 17.07
C GLN A 146 -10.09 38.11 15.95
N ASP A 147 -9.19 37.21 15.54
CA ASP A 147 -8.24 37.45 14.45
C ASP A 147 -8.97 37.53 13.09
N GLU A 148 -9.91 36.61 12.83
CA GLU A 148 -10.81 36.65 11.66
C GLU A 148 -11.61 37.96 11.63
N TRP A 149 -12.10 38.43 12.77
CA TRP A 149 -12.82 39.70 12.87
C TRP A 149 -11.90 40.91 12.74
N GLY A 150 -10.67 40.85 13.25
CA GLY A 150 -9.72 41.96 13.25
C GLY A 150 -9.27 42.36 11.84
N ALA A 151 -9.08 41.37 10.95
CA ALA A 151 -8.64 41.59 9.58
C ALA A 151 -9.83 41.95 8.65
N PRO A 152 -9.83 43.09 7.94
CA PRO A 152 -10.98 43.53 7.13
C PRO A 152 -11.42 42.51 6.06
N GLU A 153 -10.47 41.84 5.43
CA GLU A 153 -10.71 40.83 4.39
C GLU A 153 -11.37 39.56 4.94
N HIS A 154 -10.90 39.06 6.08
CA HIS A 154 -11.50 37.91 6.77
C HIS A 154 -12.87 38.26 7.36
N ARG A 155 -13.02 39.46 7.94
CA ARG A 155 -14.30 39.97 8.44
C ARG A 155 -15.34 39.98 7.33
N LEU A 156 -15.01 40.54 6.17
CA LEU A 156 -15.95 40.59 5.04
C LEU A 156 -16.39 39.19 4.60
N ALA A 157 -15.46 38.24 4.50
CA ALA A 157 -15.76 36.86 4.15
C ALA A 157 -16.70 36.21 5.18
N LEU A 158 -16.41 36.40 6.46
CA LEU A 158 -17.18 35.85 7.58
C LEU A 158 -18.59 36.45 7.67
N VAL A 159 -18.74 37.76 7.51
CA VAL A 159 -20.05 38.44 7.44
C VAL A 159 -20.86 37.93 6.24
N SER A 160 -20.23 37.79 5.08
CA SER A 160 -20.87 37.22 3.88
C SER A 160 -21.42 35.82 4.14
N THR A 161 -20.63 34.95 4.77
CA THR A 161 -21.04 33.59 5.15
C THR A 161 -22.22 33.60 6.11
N TRP A 162 -22.20 34.46 7.14
CA TRP A 162 -23.29 34.57 8.10
C TRP A 162 -24.58 35.09 7.48
N TRP A 163 -24.51 36.07 6.57
CA TRP A 163 -25.67 36.53 5.82
C TRP A 163 -26.23 35.46 4.90
N ALA A 164 -25.38 34.77 4.15
CA ALA A 164 -25.81 33.71 3.23
C ALA A 164 -26.49 32.55 3.97
N ALA A 165 -26.03 32.24 5.19
CA ALA A 165 -26.62 31.24 6.06
C ALA A 165 -27.85 31.74 6.84
N GLY A 166 -28.24 33.02 6.69
CA GLY A 166 -29.37 33.63 7.40
C GLY A 166 -29.13 33.83 8.91
N LEU A 167 -27.88 33.73 9.37
CA LEU A 167 -27.51 33.72 10.79
C LEU A 167 -27.49 35.13 11.39
N ALA A 168 -27.02 36.13 10.65
CA ALA A 168 -26.73 37.45 11.22
C ALA A 168 -27.24 38.59 10.35
N HIS A 169 -28.45 39.10 10.64
CA HIS A 169 -28.91 40.36 10.02
C HIS A 169 -28.20 41.58 10.65
N ASP A 170 -27.70 41.42 11.88
CA ASP A 170 -26.78 42.32 12.59
C ASP A 170 -25.46 41.57 12.87
N PRO A 171 -24.42 41.75 12.04
CA PRO A 171 -23.17 41.02 12.18
C PRO A 171 -22.36 41.36 13.43
N GLU A 172 -22.42 42.62 13.90
CA GLU A 172 -21.71 43.05 15.11
C GLU A 172 -22.37 42.42 16.36
N GLY A 173 -23.70 42.44 16.42
CA GLY A 173 -24.46 41.78 17.47
C GLY A 173 -24.23 40.27 17.50
N TYR A 174 -24.20 39.63 16.32
CA TYR A 174 -23.92 38.19 16.21
C TYR A 174 -22.48 37.84 16.64
N TYR A 175 -21.49 38.64 16.25
CA TYR A 175 -20.11 38.47 16.70
C TYR A 175 -19.99 38.53 18.23
N ALA A 176 -20.61 39.54 18.86
CA ALA A 176 -20.61 39.68 20.32
C ALA A 176 -21.30 38.49 21.02
N ALA A 177 -22.45 38.06 20.49
CA ALA A 177 -23.19 36.89 20.99
C ALA A 177 -22.36 35.60 20.86
N LEU A 178 -21.65 35.42 19.76
CA LEU A 178 -20.77 34.27 19.53
C LEU A 178 -19.55 34.28 20.47
N GLN A 179 -18.93 35.43 20.73
CA GLN A 179 -17.86 35.54 21.74
C GLN A 179 -18.36 35.17 23.15
N GLN A 180 -19.57 35.62 23.50
CA GLN A 180 -20.19 35.25 24.77
C GLN A 180 -20.50 33.75 24.82
N ALA A 181 -21.08 33.18 23.76
CA ALA A 181 -21.38 31.76 23.65
C ALA A 181 -20.11 30.89 23.79
N LEU A 182 -19.00 31.28 23.15
CA LEU A 182 -17.70 30.62 23.30
C LEU A 182 -17.19 30.65 24.75
N THR A 183 -17.42 31.73 25.47
CA THR A 183 -17.02 31.88 26.88
C THR A 183 -17.86 31.03 27.81
N GLU A 184 -19.17 31.00 27.57
CA GLU A 184 -20.16 30.33 28.41
C GLU A 184 -20.34 28.84 28.11
N LEU A 185 -19.77 28.33 27.01
CA LEU A 185 -19.87 26.93 26.61
C LEU A 185 -19.30 26.02 27.71
N ARG A 186 -20.16 25.18 28.31
CA ARG A 186 -19.75 24.21 29.34
C ARG A 186 -19.53 22.81 28.76
N PRO A 187 -18.77 21.95 29.44
CA PRO A 187 -18.55 20.57 28.98
C PRO A 187 -19.85 19.82 28.71
N ARG A 188 -20.86 19.96 29.57
CA ARG A 188 -22.16 19.30 29.39
C ARG A 188 -22.91 19.74 28.13
N ASP A 189 -22.80 21.02 27.78
CA ASP A 189 -23.49 21.60 26.64
C ASP A 189 -22.82 21.08 25.35
N LEU A 190 -21.48 20.99 25.35
CA LEU A 190 -20.71 20.37 24.29
C LEU A 190 -20.96 18.86 24.18
N VAL A 191 -21.06 18.12 25.29
CA VAL A 191 -21.39 16.67 25.27
C VAL A 191 -22.74 16.44 24.63
N HIS A 192 -23.75 17.18 25.09
CA HIS A 192 -25.10 17.04 24.54
C HIS A 192 -25.12 17.36 23.05
N TRP A 193 -24.45 18.43 22.62
CA TRP A 193 -24.33 18.76 21.21
C TRP A 193 -23.57 17.67 20.42
N ALA A 194 -22.43 17.20 20.94
CA ALA A 194 -21.54 16.23 20.32
C ALA A 194 -22.17 14.83 20.19
N GLU A 195 -23.01 14.43 21.14
CA GLU A 195 -23.78 13.17 21.10
C GLU A 195 -24.61 13.06 19.81
N TYR A 196 -25.27 14.16 19.43
CA TYR A 196 -26.06 14.22 18.20
C TYR A 196 -25.20 14.50 16.97
N ALA A 197 -24.22 15.40 17.08
CA ALA A 197 -23.35 15.79 15.97
C ALA A 197 -22.53 14.61 15.45
N LEU A 198 -21.96 13.82 16.37
CA LEU A 198 -21.02 12.74 16.08
C LEU A 198 -21.68 11.36 16.02
N HIS A 199 -23.01 11.32 16.00
CA HIS A 199 -23.80 10.09 15.92
C HIS A 199 -23.53 9.30 14.63
N GLU A 200 -23.58 7.97 14.70
CA GLU A 200 -23.26 7.10 13.56
C GLU A 200 -24.19 7.31 12.36
N SER A 201 -25.44 7.69 12.58
CA SER A 201 -26.42 7.95 11.52
C SER A 201 -26.14 9.21 10.71
N ARG A 202 -25.22 10.06 11.17
CA ARG A 202 -24.79 11.30 10.50
C ARG A 202 -23.38 11.17 9.95
N ARG A 203 -22.77 9.99 10.09
CA ARG A 203 -21.40 9.71 9.72
C ARG A 203 -21.32 9.05 8.36
N VAL A 204 -20.47 9.59 7.50
CA VAL A 204 -20.07 8.97 6.24
C VAL A 204 -18.59 8.63 6.34
N ILE A 205 -18.24 7.41 5.95
CA ILE A 205 -16.84 6.95 5.93
C ILE A 205 -16.49 6.62 4.49
N VAL A 206 -15.46 7.28 3.98
CA VAL A 206 -14.88 7.01 2.66
C VAL A 206 -13.47 6.49 2.86
N GLU A 207 -13.24 5.27 2.43
CA GLU A 207 -11.90 4.66 2.44
C GLU A 207 -11.38 4.61 1.00
N LEU A 208 -10.42 5.48 0.67
CA LEU A 208 -9.70 5.39 -0.60
C LEU A 208 -8.51 4.49 -0.38
N THR A 209 -8.70 3.22 -0.72
CA THR A 209 -7.57 2.31 -0.90
C THR A 209 -7.01 2.54 -2.30
N PRO A 210 -5.69 2.74 -2.47
CA PRO A 210 -5.12 2.88 -3.80
C PRO A 210 -5.48 1.65 -4.62
N THR A 211 -6.16 1.87 -5.75
CA THR A 211 -6.50 0.84 -6.75
C THR A 211 -5.25 0.23 -7.38
N ASN A 212 -4.09 0.88 -7.22
CA ASN A 212 -2.78 0.35 -7.54
C ASN A 212 -2.17 -0.43 -6.35
N VAL A 213 -2.97 -1.27 -5.69
CA VAL A 213 -2.43 -2.59 -5.36
C VAL A 213 -2.82 -3.44 -6.57
N PRO A 214 -2.00 -3.54 -7.63
CA PRO A 214 -2.24 -4.57 -8.63
C PRO A 214 -2.38 -5.92 -7.90
N ASP A 215 -2.98 -6.90 -8.56
CA ASP A 215 -3.06 -8.33 -8.19
C ASP A 215 -1.71 -9.02 -7.86
N GLN A 216 -0.67 -8.25 -7.51
CA GLN A 216 0.64 -8.65 -7.03
C GLN A 216 0.65 -9.33 -5.65
N GLU A 217 -0.49 -9.49 -4.98
CA GLU A 217 -0.62 -10.38 -3.81
C GLU A 217 -1.55 -11.58 -4.03
N ARG A 218 -1.55 -12.14 -5.23
CA ARG A 218 -1.53 -13.60 -5.35
C ARG A 218 -0.24 -14.06 -6.01
N VAL A 219 0.90 -13.69 -5.44
CA VAL A 219 2.08 -14.57 -5.59
C VAL A 219 1.73 -15.80 -4.78
N VAL A 220 1.18 -16.80 -5.47
CA VAL A 220 1.03 -18.14 -4.89
C VAL A 220 2.44 -18.68 -4.76
N LEU A 221 2.86 -19.04 -3.55
CA LEU A 221 4.10 -19.79 -3.36
C LEU A 221 3.86 -21.23 -3.82
N ASP A 222 3.86 -21.42 -5.13
CA ASP A 222 3.98 -22.73 -5.73
C ASP A 222 5.44 -23.15 -5.85
N ALA A 223 5.65 -24.41 -6.22
CA ALA A 223 6.99 -24.99 -6.33
C ALA A 223 7.86 -24.27 -7.37
N ASP A 224 7.26 -23.80 -8.46
CA ASP A 224 7.96 -23.12 -9.55
C ASP A 224 8.44 -21.73 -9.11
N THR A 225 7.57 -20.97 -8.45
CA THR A 225 7.89 -19.65 -7.89
C THR A 225 9.00 -19.71 -6.85
N LEU A 226 8.99 -20.73 -5.99
CA LEU A 226 10.07 -20.96 -5.01
C LEU A 226 11.38 -21.38 -5.68
N THR A 227 11.29 -22.15 -6.76
CA THR A 227 12.45 -22.56 -7.56
C THR A 227 13.08 -21.35 -8.25
N ASP A 228 12.29 -20.48 -8.87
CA ASP A 228 12.81 -19.27 -9.51
C ASP A 228 13.38 -18.30 -8.48
N PHE A 229 12.75 -18.14 -7.32
CA PHE A 229 13.31 -17.34 -6.23
C PHE A 229 14.67 -17.88 -5.76
N LEU A 230 14.79 -19.20 -5.58
CA LEU A 230 16.04 -19.84 -5.22
C LEU A 230 17.12 -19.61 -6.29
N ARG A 231 16.78 -19.74 -7.58
CA ARG A 231 17.70 -19.50 -8.70
C ARG A 231 18.20 -18.05 -8.71
N ILE A 232 17.32 -17.08 -8.47
CA ILE A 232 17.69 -15.66 -8.34
C ILE A 232 18.68 -15.49 -7.17
N LEU A 233 18.41 -16.09 -6.01
CA LEU A 233 19.33 -16.03 -4.85
C LEU A 233 20.71 -16.64 -5.19
N VAL A 234 20.75 -17.75 -5.93
CA VAL A 234 22.00 -18.39 -6.36
C VAL A 234 22.78 -17.45 -7.29
N ASP A 235 22.15 -16.88 -8.31
CA ASP A 235 22.82 -15.98 -9.28
C ASP A 235 23.37 -14.72 -8.62
N LEU A 236 22.61 -14.12 -7.69
CA LEU A 236 23.04 -12.94 -6.94
C LEU A 236 24.25 -13.26 -6.04
N ARG A 237 24.33 -14.48 -5.50
CA ARG A 237 25.46 -14.92 -4.64
C ARG A 237 26.64 -15.46 -5.44
N CYS A 238 26.41 -15.99 -6.63
CA CYS A 238 27.39 -16.70 -7.45
C CYS A 238 27.36 -16.26 -8.92
N PRO A 239 27.67 -14.98 -9.19
CA PRO A 239 27.66 -14.49 -10.55
C PRO A 239 28.62 -15.29 -11.46
N PRO A 240 28.34 -15.40 -12.78
CA PRO A 240 29.24 -16.00 -13.74
C PRO A 240 30.61 -15.29 -13.74
N PRO A 241 31.71 -16.01 -14.01
CA PRO A 241 33.03 -15.40 -14.07
C PRO A 241 33.08 -14.30 -15.15
N GLY A 242 33.53 -13.10 -14.76
CA GLY A 242 33.65 -11.95 -15.65
C GLY A 242 32.35 -11.15 -15.87
N ARG A 243 31.26 -11.46 -15.15
CA ARG A 243 30.03 -10.65 -15.14
C ARG A 243 29.66 -10.24 -13.72
N THR A 244 29.29 -8.98 -13.55
CA THR A 244 28.54 -8.48 -12.40
C THR A 244 27.20 -8.03 -12.93
N PHE A 245 26.11 -8.72 -12.59
CA PHE A 245 24.79 -8.27 -13.01
C PHE A 245 24.29 -7.21 -12.03
N GLU A 246 23.80 -6.09 -12.56
CA GLU A 246 22.87 -5.28 -11.77
C GLU A 246 21.57 -6.08 -11.57
N LEU A 247 20.98 -6.00 -10.38
CA LEU A 247 19.78 -6.76 -10.04
C LEU A 247 18.67 -6.58 -11.10
N VAL A 248 18.50 -5.36 -11.60
CA VAL A 248 17.49 -5.03 -12.62
C VAL A 248 17.76 -5.76 -13.94
N GLU A 249 19.03 -5.81 -14.37
CA GLU A 249 19.43 -6.50 -15.59
C GLU A 249 19.26 -8.02 -15.47
N LEU A 250 19.64 -8.60 -14.33
CA LEU A 250 19.47 -10.03 -14.07
C LEU A 250 17.99 -10.44 -14.13
N LEU A 251 17.14 -9.69 -13.42
CA LEU A 251 15.71 -9.96 -13.35
C LEU A 251 15.06 -9.87 -14.72
N ALA A 252 15.37 -8.84 -15.51
CA ALA A 252 14.79 -8.65 -16.84
C ALA A 252 15.29 -9.69 -17.85
N SER A 253 16.60 -9.96 -17.88
CA SER A 253 17.21 -10.77 -18.95
C SER A 253 17.09 -12.28 -18.76
N LYS A 254 17.05 -12.77 -17.51
CA LYS A 254 17.05 -14.20 -17.19
C LYS A 254 15.74 -14.71 -16.62
N TYR A 255 14.98 -13.84 -15.95
CA TYR A 255 13.79 -14.22 -15.19
C TYR A 255 12.51 -13.55 -15.66
N GLU A 256 12.57 -12.70 -16.69
CA GLU A 256 11.44 -11.91 -17.20
C GLU A 256 10.65 -11.19 -16.07
N LEU A 257 11.38 -10.79 -15.02
CA LEU A 257 10.83 -10.25 -13.78
C LEU A 257 11.13 -8.76 -13.67
N THR A 258 10.15 -7.98 -13.18
CA THR A 258 10.40 -6.58 -12.81
C THR A 258 10.93 -6.48 -11.38
N PRO A 259 11.68 -5.40 -11.04
CA PRO A 259 12.13 -5.17 -9.67
C PRO A 259 10.99 -5.17 -8.64
N GLU A 260 9.83 -4.61 -9.00
CA GLU A 260 8.66 -4.54 -8.13
C GLU A 260 8.08 -5.92 -7.85
N ARG A 261 8.01 -6.78 -8.88
CA ARG A 261 7.54 -8.17 -8.74
C ARG A 261 8.50 -9.01 -7.90
N TYR A 262 9.80 -8.81 -8.06
CA TYR A 262 10.82 -9.43 -7.19
C TYR A 262 10.68 -9.00 -5.73
N VAL A 263 10.48 -7.70 -5.47
CA VAL A 263 10.26 -7.19 -4.10
C VAL A 263 8.98 -7.78 -3.49
N ALA A 264 7.90 -7.91 -4.27
CA ALA A 264 6.67 -8.54 -3.83
C ALA A 264 6.90 -10.01 -3.44
N LEU A 265 7.57 -10.78 -4.30
CA LEU A 265 7.95 -12.18 -4.05
C LEU A 265 8.83 -12.31 -2.80
N ALA A 266 9.89 -11.51 -2.68
CA ALA A 266 10.78 -11.51 -1.53
C ALA A 266 10.04 -11.20 -0.22
N ARG A 267 9.08 -10.25 -0.26
CA ARG A 267 8.24 -9.93 0.90
C ARG A 267 7.31 -11.07 1.29
N VAL A 268 6.76 -11.81 0.32
CA VAL A 268 5.90 -12.96 0.58
C VAL A 268 6.72 -14.09 1.21
N VAL A 269 7.88 -14.44 0.64
CA VAL A 269 8.78 -15.47 1.22
C VAL A 269 9.28 -15.04 2.60
N ALA A 270 9.58 -13.75 2.82
CA ALA A 270 10.04 -13.25 4.11
C ALA A 270 8.98 -13.34 5.23
N ARG A 271 7.70 -13.58 4.92
CA ARG A 271 6.67 -13.88 5.92
C ARG A 271 6.84 -15.27 6.53
N GLU A 272 7.57 -16.16 5.86
CA GLU A 272 7.95 -17.49 6.33
C GLU A 272 9.46 -17.52 6.63
N PRO A 273 9.88 -17.05 7.83
CA PRO A 273 11.31 -16.84 8.11
C PRO A 273 12.12 -18.14 8.09
N GLU A 274 11.53 -19.27 8.44
CA GLU A 274 12.18 -20.58 8.34
C GLU A 274 12.44 -20.94 6.87
N ARG A 275 11.42 -20.77 6.02
CA ARG A 275 11.53 -21.01 4.58
C ARG A 275 12.57 -20.10 3.92
N MET A 276 12.61 -18.83 4.30
CA MET A 276 13.64 -17.90 3.82
C MET A 276 15.05 -18.32 4.25
N ARG A 277 15.22 -18.87 5.46
CA ARG A 277 16.52 -19.42 5.90
C ARG A 277 16.91 -20.67 5.10
N GLU A 278 15.97 -21.58 4.87
CA GLU A 278 16.19 -22.79 4.05
C GLU A 278 16.63 -22.42 2.64
N LEU A 279 15.90 -21.53 1.96
CA LEU A 279 16.22 -21.09 0.61
C LEU A 279 17.58 -20.39 0.53
N ASN A 280 17.93 -19.58 1.54
CA ASN A 280 19.26 -18.97 1.61
C ASN A 280 20.37 -20.01 1.81
N HIS A 281 20.14 -21.01 2.66
CA HIS A 281 21.11 -22.07 2.90
C HIS A 281 21.28 -22.96 1.66
N GLU A 282 20.19 -23.31 0.99
CA GLU A 282 20.23 -24.05 -0.26
C GLU A 282 20.93 -23.24 -1.37
N ALA A 283 20.65 -21.93 -1.46
CA ALA A 283 21.34 -21.05 -2.41
C ALA A 283 22.86 -21.02 -2.17
N GLU A 284 23.28 -21.02 -0.90
CA GLU A 284 24.68 -21.06 -0.53
C GLU A 284 25.34 -22.39 -0.90
N GLN A 285 24.68 -23.53 -0.62
CA GLN A 285 25.17 -24.84 -1.01
C GLN A 285 25.33 -24.95 -2.53
N ARG A 286 24.30 -24.56 -3.30
CA ARG A 286 24.35 -24.57 -4.77
C ARG A 286 25.44 -23.66 -5.33
N CYS A 287 25.63 -22.47 -4.74
CA CYS A 287 26.73 -21.58 -5.07
C CYS A 287 28.10 -22.27 -4.89
N LEU A 288 28.31 -22.97 -3.77
CA LEU A 288 29.56 -23.71 -3.53
C LEU A 288 29.77 -24.85 -4.54
N GLU A 289 28.71 -25.58 -4.88
CA GLU A 289 28.76 -26.62 -5.91
C GLU A 289 29.10 -26.06 -7.28
N TYR A 290 28.48 -24.94 -7.67
CA TYR A 290 28.77 -24.27 -8.94
C TYR A 290 30.22 -23.79 -9.02
N ARG A 291 30.76 -23.27 -7.93
CA ARG A 291 32.18 -22.90 -7.87
C ARG A 291 33.09 -24.11 -8.06
N LYS A 292 32.78 -25.25 -7.42
CA LYS A 292 33.54 -26.50 -7.60
C LYS A 292 33.47 -26.99 -9.04
N LEU A 293 32.27 -27.02 -9.64
CA LEU A 293 32.06 -27.44 -11.02
C LEU A 293 32.82 -26.55 -12.02
N ARG A 294 32.77 -25.22 -11.85
CA ARG A 294 33.52 -24.26 -12.67
C ARG A 294 35.04 -24.41 -12.52
N ALA A 295 35.52 -24.76 -11.32
CA ALA A 295 36.93 -25.02 -11.08
C ALA A 295 37.41 -26.32 -11.75
N MET A 296 36.54 -27.33 -11.83
CA MET A 296 36.84 -28.59 -12.52
C MET A 296 36.88 -28.42 -14.04
N MET A 297 35.90 -27.72 -14.63
CA MET A 297 35.87 -27.54 -16.08
C MET A 297 35.26 -26.18 -16.48
N PRO A 298 35.94 -25.40 -17.35
CA PRO A 298 35.38 -24.16 -17.85
C PRO A 298 34.22 -24.45 -18.84
N PRO A 299 33.18 -23.59 -18.90
CA PRO A 299 31.96 -23.87 -19.67
C PRO A 299 32.20 -24.24 -21.15
N ARG A 300 33.14 -23.59 -21.84
CA ARG A 300 33.49 -23.94 -23.24
C ARG A 300 34.03 -25.37 -23.39
N ARG A 301 34.78 -25.85 -22.40
CA ARG A 301 35.30 -27.23 -22.41
C ARG A 301 34.19 -28.24 -22.11
N VAL A 302 33.15 -27.83 -21.37
CA VAL A 302 31.94 -28.63 -21.18
C VAL A 302 31.19 -28.83 -22.50
N VAL A 303 31.08 -27.81 -23.36
CA VAL A 303 30.48 -27.95 -24.71
C VAL A 303 31.25 -28.97 -25.55
N ALA A 304 32.59 -28.90 -25.55
CA ALA A 304 33.43 -29.87 -26.27
C ALA A 304 33.27 -31.31 -25.72
N LEU A 305 33.19 -31.47 -24.40
CA LEU A 305 32.90 -32.75 -23.76
C LEU A 305 31.52 -33.27 -24.16
N HIS A 306 30.50 -32.41 -24.14
CA HIS A 306 29.14 -32.75 -24.52
C HIS A 306 29.08 -33.23 -25.97
N HIS A 307 29.73 -32.51 -26.89
CA HIS A 307 29.83 -32.91 -28.29
C HIS A 307 30.53 -34.27 -28.45
N ALA A 308 31.63 -34.52 -27.74
CA ALA A 308 32.29 -35.83 -27.79
C ALA A 308 31.38 -36.97 -27.30
N VAL A 309 30.67 -36.76 -26.19
CA VAL A 309 29.72 -37.76 -25.65
C VAL A 309 28.53 -37.96 -26.59
N ALA A 310 27.87 -36.89 -27.03
CA ALA A 310 26.65 -36.94 -27.82
C ALA A 310 26.90 -37.40 -29.27
N CYS A 311 27.88 -36.83 -29.95
CA CYS A 311 28.14 -37.13 -31.36
C CYS A 311 29.04 -38.35 -31.59
N GLN A 312 30.05 -38.59 -30.75
CA GLN A 312 30.98 -39.71 -30.98
C GLN A 312 30.46 -41.00 -30.34
N ALA A 313 30.11 -40.97 -29.06
CA ALA A 313 29.59 -42.15 -28.38
C ALA A 313 28.08 -42.36 -28.61
N GLY A 314 27.29 -41.28 -28.61
CA GLY A 314 25.83 -41.35 -28.76
C GLY A 314 25.33 -41.89 -30.10
N ARG A 315 26.18 -41.91 -31.13
CA ARG A 315 25.87 -42.46 -32.47
C ARG A 315 26.27 -43.93 -32.64
N ILE A 316 26.94 -44.54 -31.68
CA ILE A 316 27.37 -45.95 -31.75
C ILE A 316 26.20 -46.84 -31.30
N ALA A 317 25.71 -47.69 -32.21
CA ALA A 317 24.61 -48.60 -31.95
C ALA A 317 24.99 -49.84 -31.10
N ASP A 318 26.28 -50.21 -31.10
CA ASP A 318 26.82 -51.33 -30.33
C ASP A 318 27.15 -50.88 -28.90
N ASP A 319 26.50 -51.50 -27.91
CA ASP A 319 26.61 -51.12 -26.50
C ASP A 319 28.04 -51.26 -25.93
N GLN A 320 28.76 -52.33 -26.28
CA GLN A 320 30.13 -52.55 -25.80
C GLN A 320 31.10 -51.55 -26.42
N ARG A 321 30.95 -51.26 -27.72
CA ARG A 321 31.77 -50.24 -28.39
C ARG A 321 31.44 -48.83 -27.90
N ARG A 322 30.18 -48.56 -27.58
CA ARG A 322 29.74 -47.29 -27.00
C ARG A 322 30.35 -47.06 -25.63
N GLU A 323 30.31 -48.06 -24.76
CA GLU A 323 30.89 -47.99 -23.40
C GLU A 323 32.41 -47.76 -23.46
N ALA A 324 33.15 -48.53 -24.26
CA ALA A 324 34.59 -48.33 -24.45
C ALA A 324 34.94 -46.94 -25.03
N THR A 325 34.05 -46.37 -25.85
CA THR A 325 34.21 -45.02 -26.41
C THR A 325 33.95 -43.94 -25.35
N LEU A 326 32.90 -44.10 -24.53
CA LEU A 326 32.63 -43.21 -23.40
C LEU A 326 33.79 -43.17 -22.40
N GLU A 327 34.35 -44.32 -22.03
CA GLU A 327 35.52 -44.38 -21.15
C GLU A 327 36.73 -43.63 -21.72
N ARG A 328 36.93 -43.69 -23.04
CA ARG A 328 38.04 -42.99 -23.71
C ARG A 328 37.79 -41.49 -23.72
N VAL A 329 36.56 -41.06 -24.00
CA VAL A 329 36.16 -39.64 -23.96
C VAL A 329 36.37 -39.08 -22.55
N PHE A 330 35.80 -39.70 -21.51
CA PHE A 330 35.94 -39.18 -20.14
C PHE A 330 37.39 -39.14 -19.67
N ARG A 331 38.21 -40.16 -19.98
CA ARG A 331 39.67 -40.12 -19.73
C ARG A 331 40.36 -38.99 -20.48
N GLY A 332 40.00 -38.74 -21.75
CA GLY A 332 40.59 -37.66 -22.55
C GLY A 332 40.28 -36.26 -22.02
N PHE A 333 39.17 -36.10 -21.31
CA PHE A 333 38.79 -34.84 -20.65
C PHE A 333 39.23 -34.76 -19.19
N ASP A 334 39.88 -35.81 -18.66
CA ASP A 334 40.32 -35.95 -17.27
C ASP A 334 39.18 -35.69 -16.27
N ILE A 335 38.05 -36.36 -16.47
CA ILE A 335 36.86 -36.13 -15.65
C ILE A 335 36.08 -37.42 -15.33
N ASP A 336 35.52 -37.46 -14.13
CA ASP A 336 34.66 -38.56 -13.70
C ASP A 336 33.30 -38.52 -14.44
N PRO A 337 32.80 -39.64 -15.00
CA PRO A 337 31.50 -39.68 -15.67
C PRO A 337 30.33 -39.20 -14.81
N SER A 338 30.40 -39.36 -13.48
CA SER A 338 29.33 -38.97 -12.55
C SER A 338 29.10 -37.46 -12.49
N VAL A 339 30.12 -36.64 -12.79
CA VAL A 339 30.00 -35.17 -12.77
C VAL A 339 29.58 -34.59 -14.13
N TYR A 340 29.47 -35.42 -15.17
CA TYR A 340 29.08 -34.99 -16.51
C TYR A 340 27.69 -34.32 -16.53
N ARG A 341 26.66 -34.99 -16.01
CA ARG A 341 25.30 -34.43 -15.99
C ARG A 341 25.20 -33.12 -15.19
N PRO A 342 25.77 -33.03 -13.97
CA PRO A 342 25.86 -31.76 -13.23
C PRO A 342 26.54 -30.63 -14.01
N LEU A 343 27.64 -30.92 -14.72
CA LEU A 343 28.34 -29.93 -15.54
C LEU A 343 27.49 -29.39 -16.70
N ILE A 344 26.74 -30.27 -17.37
CA ILE A 344 25.82 -29.87 -18.44
C ILE A 344 24.69 -29.01 -17.88
N ALA A 345 24.05 -29.47 -16.79
CA ALA A 345 22.95 -28.76 -16.16
C ALA A 345 23.35 -27.34 -15.74
N MET A 346 24.50 -27.19 -15.07
CA MET A 346 25.04 -25.88 -14.69
C MET A 346 25.38 -25.04 -15.93
N SER A 347 25.99 -25.64 -16.96
CA SER A 347 26.42 -24.89 -18.15
C SER A 347 25.25 -24.37 -18.99
N ARG A 348 24.09 -25.03 -18.94
CA ARG A 348 22.85 -24.55 -19.55
C ARG A 348 22.23 -23.33 -18.85
N GLU A 349 22.69 -22.96 -17.67
CA GLU A 349 22.22 -21.75 -17.00
C GLU A 349 22.87 -20.46 -17.51
N ASP A 350 23.94 -20.56 -18.32
CA ASP A 350 24.55 -19.43 -19.02
C ASP A 350 24.02 -19.38 -20.48
N PRO A 351 23.19 -18.40 -20.84
CA PRO A 351 22.51 -18.36 -22.15
C PRO A 351 23.39 -18.62 -23.40
N PRO A 352 24.58 -17.99 -23.55
CA PRO A 352 25.47 -18.30 -24.68
C PRO A 352 25.91 -19.76 -24.72
N ILE A 353 26.18 -20.38 -23.57
CA ILE A 353 26.62 -21.78 -23.49
C ILE A 353 25.43 -22.72 -23.68
N ALA A 354 24.26 -22.36 -23.17
CA ALA A 354 23.01 -23.09 -23.40
C ALA A 354 22.72 -23.23 -24.90
N ALA A 355 22.79 -22.13 -25.65
CA ALA A 355 22.58 -22.14 -27.11
C ALA A 355 23.62 -23.01 -27.84
N GLU A 356 24.88 -23.02 -27.38
CA GLU A 356 25.90 -23.92 -27.95
C GLU A 356 25.61 -25.39 -27.64
N LEU A 357 25.17 -25.72 -26.42
CA LEU A 357 24.79 -27.08 -26.04
C LEU A 357 23.55 -27.57 -26.81
N GLU A 358 22.53 -26.72 -26.97
CA GLU A 358 21.33 -27.04 -27.77
C GLU A 358 21.66 -27.30 -29.24
N ARG A 359 22.59 -26.53 -29.80
CA ARG A 359 23.11 -26.79 -31.16
C ARG A 359 23.78 -28.15 -31.25
N VAL A 360 24.59 -28.53 -30.26
CA VAL A 360 25.22 -29.85 -30.21
C VAL A 360 24.16 -30.94 -30.11
N ASP A 361 23.15 -30.78 -29.25
CA ASP A 361 22.03 -31.72 -29.16
C ASP A 361 21.33 -31.89 -30.52
N ALA A 362 21.06 -30.78 -31.23
CA ALA A 362 20.43 -30.80 -32.55
C ALA A 362 21.31 -31.43 -33.64
N GLU A 363 22.61 -31.15 -33.62
CA GLU A 363 23.59 -31.73 -34.55
C GLU A 363 23.77 -33.24 -34.30
N CYS A 364 23.81 -33.64 -33.04
CA CYS A 364 24.12 -35.02 -32.63
C CYS A 364 22.88 -35.91 -32.50
N ALA A 365 21.67 -35.37 -32.61
CA ALA A 365 20.43 -36.14 -32.56
C ALA A 365 20.46 -37.32 -33.54
N PRO A 366 19.99 -38.51 -33.13
CA PRO A 366 19.90 -39.64 -34.04
C PRO A 366 19.00 -39.26 -35.21
N THR A 367 19.54 -39.25 -36.42
CA THR A 367 18.75 -39.16 -37.65
C THR A 367 17.90 -40.42 -37.75
N HIS A 368 16.76 -40.43 -37.10
CA HIS A 368 15.65 -41.25 -37.53
C HIS A 368 15.25 -40.73 -38.91
N GLY A 369 15.76 -41.37 -39.96
CA GLY A 369 15.21 -41.24 -41.29
C GLY A 369 13.69 -41.46 -41.22
N PRO A 370 12.90 -40.82 -42.11
CA PRO A 370 11.46 -41.00 -42.12
C PRO A 370 11.15 -42.48 -42.14
N SER A 371 10.34 -42.92 -41.18
CA SER A 371 9.68 -44.22 -41.23
C SER A 371 8.97 -44.31 -42.59
N VAL A 372 9.52 -45.13 -43.48
CA VAL A 372 8.79 -45.60 -44.65
C VAL A 372 7.55 -46.31 -44.10
N PRO A 373 6.34 -45.93 -44.51
CA PRO A 373 5.16 -46.64 -44.06
C PRO A 373 5.18 -48.03 -44.68
N ARG A 374 5.32 -49.06 -43.85
CA ARG A 374 4.61 -50.35 -43.98
C ARG A 374 4.69 -51.18 -42.71
#